data_AF-A0A7R8WZA6-F1
#
_entry.id   AF-A0A7R8WZA6-F1
#
_cell.length_a   1.000
_cell.length_b   1.000
_cell.length_c   1.000
_cell.angle_alpha   90.00
_cell.angle_beta   90.00
_cell.angle_gamma   90.00
#
_symmetry.space_group_name_H-M   'P 1'
#
loop_
_entity.id
_entity.type
_entity.pdbx_description
1 polymer ?
#
loop_
_entity_poly.entity_id
_entity_poly.type
_entity_poly.pdbx_seq_one_letter_code
_entity_poly.pdbx_strand_id
1 'polypeptide(L)' 'MKFLYKEEQPFEKRLKEGKSIRKKYPDRVPLFVQTPSFMKVIVEKAPKARVPDLDKRKYLVPSDLTVGQFYF' A
#
# COMPACT_ATOMS: atom_id res chain seq x y z
N MET A 1 16.69 -3.07 5.15
CA MET A 1 15.36 -3.28 5.78
C MET A 1 14.77 -4.57 5.23
N LYS A 2 14.52 -5.56 6.10
CA LYS A 2 13.77 -6.76 5.72
C LYS A 2 12.29 -6.50 6.00
N PHE A 3 11.44 -6.87 5.04
CA PHE A 3 9.99 -6.76 5.17
C PHE A 3 9.43 -8.17 5.22
N LEU A 4 8.71 -8.52 6.29
CA LEU A 4 8.16 -9.86 6.48
C LEU A 4 7.20 -10.21 5.35
N TYR A 5 6.40 -9.24 4.88
CA TYR A 5 5.48 -9.43 3.77
C TYR A 5 6.16 -9.84 2.46
N LYS A 6 7.37 -9.35 2.20
CA LYS A 6 8.11 -9.71 0.98
C LYS A 6 8.70 -11.11 1.06
N GLU A 7 8.93 -11.62 2.27
CA GLU A 7 9.42 -12.98 2.53
C GLU A 7 8.27 -13.99 2.52
N GLU A 8 7.12 -13.65 3.11
CA GLU A 8 5.92 -14.50 3.14
C GLU A 8 5.25 -14.64 1.76
N GLN A 9 5.26 -13.59 0.94
CA GLN A 9 4.57 -13.57 -0.34
C GLN A 9 5.55 -13.49 -1.52
N PRO A 10 5.56 -14.51 -2.42
CA PRO A 10 6.41 -14.49 -3.60
C PRO A 10 6.04 -13.33 -4.52
N PHE A 11 7.02 -12.86 -5.28
CA PHE A 11 6.89 -11.67 -6.13
C PHE A 11 5.71 -11.76 -7.10
N GLU A 12 5.49 -12.91 -7.73
CA GLU A 12 4.41 -13.12 -8.69
C GLU A 12 3.03 -12.92 -8.09
N LYS A 13 2.79 -13.44 -6.87
CA LYS A 13 1.54 -13.24 -6.15
C LYS A 13 1.34 -11.75 -5.81
N ARG A 14 2.39 -11.07 -5.37
CA ARG A 14 2.35 -9.61 -5.08
C ARG A 14 2.03 -8.79 -6.33
N LEU A 15 2.61 -9.15 -7.47
CA LEU A 15 2.37 -8.49 -8.75
C LEU A 15 0.92 -8.71 -9.23
N LYS A 16 0.43 -9.95 -9.17
CA LYS A 16 -0.93 -10.30 -9.57
C LYS A 16 -1.96 -9.56 -8.70
N GLU A 17 -1.77 -9.57 -7.38
CA GLU A 17 -2.64 -8.86 -6.43
C GLU A 17 -2.63 -7.34 -6.69
N GLY A 18 -1.45 -6.73 -6.93
CA GLY A 18 -1.34 -5.32 -7.28
C GLY A 18 -2.06 -4.96 -8.57
N LYS A 19 -1.93 -5.79 -9.62
CA LYS A 19 -2.64 -5.61 -10.89
C LYS A 19 -4.16 -5.78 -10.74
N SER A 20 -4.62 -6.77 -9.99
CA SER A 20 -6.05 -6.98 -9.73
C SER A 20 -6.68 -5.81 -8.97
N ILE A 21 -5.98 -5.26 -7.98
CA ILE A 21 -6.46 -4.09 -7.22
C ILE A 21 -6.57 -2.85 -8.11
N ARG A 22 -5.57 -2.62 -8.99
CA ARG A 22 -5.63 -1.52 -9.97
C ARG A 22 -6.83 -1.65 -10.92
N LYS A 23 -7.20 -2.88 -11.30
CA LYS A 23 -8.40 -3.14 -12.12
C LYS A 23 -9.70 -3.00 -11.34
N LYS A 24 -9.70 -3.32 -10.03
CA LYS A 24 -10.89 -3.30 -9.18
C LYS A 24 -11.31 -1.89 -8.76
N TYR A 25 -10.36 -0.95 -8.72
CA TYR A 25 -10.62 0.44 -8.37
C TYR A 25 -10.14 1.40 -9.48
N PRO A 26 -10.78 1.39 -10.67
CA PRO A 26 -10.44 2.28 -11.77
C PRO A 26 -11.03 3.69 -11.59
N ASP A 27 -12.17 3.84 -10.89
CA ASP A 27 -13.03 5.03 -10.94
C ASP A 27 -12.70 6.15 -9.94
N ARG A 28 -11.42 6.41 -9.68
CA ARG A 28 -11.03 7.57 -8.84
C ARG A 28 -9.90 8.39 -9.46
N VAL A 29 -9.80 8.38 -10.78
CA VAL A 29 -8.86 9.18 -11.59
C VAL A 29 -9.26 10.66 -11.55
N PRO A 30 -8.41 11.57 -11.04
CA PRO A 30 -8.57 12.99 -11.33
C PRO A 30 -8.46 13.18 -12.84
N LEU A 31 -9.33 14.01 -13.42
CA LEU A 31 -9.50 14.26 -14.87
C LEU A 31 -8.22 14.71 -15.61
N PHE A 32 -7.07 14.84 -14.94
CA PHE A 32 -5.80 15.16 -15.56
C PHE A 32 -4.70 14.29 -14.94
N VAL A 33 -3.90 13.67 -15.81
CA VAL A 33 -2.66 12.92 -15.52
C VAL A 33 -2.82 11.41 -15.25
N GLN A 34 -2.10 10.63 -16.05
CA GLN A 34 -2.09 9.16 -16.16
C GLN A 34 -1.39 8.45 -14.98
N THR A 35 -1.70 8.80 -13.74
CA THR A 35 -1.19 8.11 -12.54
C THR A 35 -2.30 7.35 -11.81
N PRO A 36 -2.03 6.11 -11.35
CA PRO A 36 -3.04 5.32 -10.65
C PRO A 36 -3.44 6.02 -9.34
N SER A 37 -4.73 6.28 -9.21
CA SER A 37 -5.30 7.13 -8.15
C SER A 37 -5.26 6.52 -6.76
N PHE A 38 -4.95 5.22 -6.67
CA PHE A 38 -4.80 4.50 -5.41
C PHE A 38 -3.51 3.67 -5.44
N MET A 39 -2.71 3.83 -4.40
CA MET A 39 -1.50 3.08 -4.14
C MET A 39 -1.73 2.12 -2.98
N LYS A 40 -1.31 0.86 -3.15
CA LYS A 40 -1.31 -0.11 -2.06
C LYS A 40 -0.04 0.10 -1.22
N VAL A 41 -0.22 0.50 0.03
CA VAL A 41 0.85 0.71 1.00
C VAL A 41 0.87 -0.46 1.96
N ILE A 42 2.06 -1.01 2.21
CA ILE A 42 2.28 -2.06 3.20
C ILE A 42 3.04 -1.44 4.36
N VAL A 43 2.39 -1.40 5.52
CA VAL A 43 2.95 -0.85 6.74
C VAL A 43 3.35 -1.99 7.64
N GLU A 44 4.62 -1.98 8.02
CA GLU A 44 5.18 -2.92 8.98
C GLU A 44 5.88 -2.14 10.10
N LYS A 45 5.75 -2.67 11.31
CA LYS A 45 6.48 -2.16 12.47
C LYS A 45 7.97 -2.46 12.29
N ALA A 46 8.81 -1.47 12.57
CA ALA A 46 10.25 -1.67 12.57
C ALA A 46 10.66 -2.62 13.72
N PRO A 47 11.65 -3.50 13.52
CA PRO A 47 11.98 -4.58 14.47
C PRO A 47 12.45 -4.10 15.85
N LYS A 48 12.82 -2.83 15.99
CA LYS A 48 13.27 -2.21 17.25
C LYS A 48 12.30 -1.13 17.78
N ALA A 49 11.14 -0.97 17.15
CA ALA A 49 10.19 0.06 17.56
C ALA A 49 9.33 -0.39 18.75
N ARG A 50 9.24 0.45 19.79
CA ARG A 50 8.33 0.26 20.94
C ARG A 50 6.95 0.86 20.64
N VAL A 51 6.31 0.39 19.58
CA VAL A 51 4.94 0.75 19.20
C VAL A 51 4.06 -0.51 19.23
N PRO A 52 2.76 -0.40 19.50
CA PRO A 52 1.85 -1.55 19.42
C PRO A 52 1.85 -2.13 17.99
N ASP A 53 1.48 -3.39 17.88
CA ASP A 53 1.37 -4.05 16.58
C ASP A 53 0.15 -3.55 15.81
N LEU A 54 0.28 -3.43 14.49
CA LEU A 54 -0.81 -3.00 13.61
C LEU A 54 -1.73 -4.18 13.28
N ASP A 55 -3.03 -4.03 13.52
CA ASP A 55 -4.06 -5.03 13.17
C ASP A 55 -4.16 -5.27 11.66
N LYS A 56 -3.93 -4.21 10.86
CA LYS A 56 -3.95 -4.25 9.40
C LYS A 56 -2.62 -3.75 8.87
N ARG A 57 -2.02 -4.52 7.96
CA ARG A 57 -0.74 -4.16 7.31
C ARG A 57 -0.89 -3.65 5.88
N LYS A 58 -2.07 -3.82 5.27
CA LYS A 58 -2.35 -3.47 3.87
C LYS A 58 -3.35 -2.31 3.81
N TYR A 59 -2.93 -1.20 3.23
CA TYR A 59 -3.76 0.01 3.09
C TYR A 59 -3.89 0.37 1.61
N LEU A 60 -5.08 0.83 1.21
CA LEU A 60 -5.31 1.46 -0.09
C LEU A 60 -5.40 2.96 0.15
N VAL A 61 -4.41 3.68 -0.38
CA VAL A 61 -4.20 5.09 -0.11
C VAL A 61 -4.36 5.86 -1.42
N PRO A 62 -5.09 6.99 -1.46
CA PRO A 62 -5.17 7.83 -2.66
C PRO A 62 -3.79 8.35 -3.07
N SER A 63 -3.54 8.56 -4.37
CA SER A 63 -2.29 9.16 -4.87
C SER A 63 -2.02 10.56 -4.33
N ASP A 64 -3.10 11.27 -4.00
CA ASP A 64 -3.05 12.67 -3.60
C ASP A 64 -2.91 12.82 -2.07
N LEU A 65 -2.87 11.69 -1.35
CA LEU A 65 -2.65 11.68 0.10
C LEU A 65 -1.17 11.91 0.40
N THR A 66 -0.88 12.98 1.11
CA THR A 66 0.48 13.27 1.61
C THR A 66 0.86 12.35 2.77
N VAL A 67 2.16 12.16 2.99
CA VAL A 67 2.68 11.35 4.11
C VAL A 67 2.20 11.89 5.46
N GLY A 68 2.05 13.22 5.60
CA GLY A 68 1.51 13.84 6.80
C GLY A 68 0.06 13.43 7.05
N GLN A 69 -0.79 13.50 6.03
CA GLN A 69 -2.18 13.04 6.12
C GLN A 69 -2.31 11.53 6.34
N PHE A 70 -1.31 10.74 5.95
CA PHE A 70 -1.29 9.30 6.24
C PHE A 70 -0.91 8.98 7.69
N TYR A 71 -0.24 9.91 8.38
CA TYR A 71 0.19 9.73 9.78
C TYR A 71 -0.93 10.04 10.78
N PHE A 72 -1.85 10.94 10.42
CA PHE A 72 -3.02 11.34 11.22
C PHE A 72 -4.24 10.48 10.91
#